data_AF-A0A9E0ZJI9-F1
#
_entry.id   AF-A0A9E0ZJI9-F1
#
_cell.length_a   1.000
_cell.length_b   1.000
_cell.length_c   1.000
_cell.angle_alpha   90.00
_cell.angle_beta   90.00
_cell.angle_gamma   90.00
#
_symmetry.space_group_name_H-M   'P 1'
#
loop_
_entity.id
_entity.type
_entity.pdbx_description
1 polymer ?
#
loop_
_entity_poly.entity_id
_entity_poly.type
_entity_poly.pdbx_seq_one_letter_code
_entity_poly.pdbx_strand_id
1 'polypeptide(L)'
;MDFGEQIKNIRQKEKLTQEQFAMKLNVSRQAVSNWENNKNLPDIGMLILMSDVFQISLDYLIKGENEMNNMTEKVIKDGSETRRAKYNMVCSIIGSFLILIGIILLFVKGLSVEYIDAQGVLHENFFLVPIGFLCVFSGLISFITVGITTIISKFKNRNS
;
A
#
# COMPACT_ATOMS: atom_id res chain seq x y z
N MET A 1 12.60 6.86 -23.39
CA MET A 1 11.32 6.71 -24.12
C MET A 1 10.22 6.63 -23.10
N ASP A 2 9.18 7.44 -23.24
CA ASP A 2 8.04 7.41 -22.31
C ASP A 2 6.97 6.41 -22.76
N PHE A 3 6.09 5.96 -21.86
CA PHE A 3 5.10 4.92 -22.16
C PHE A 3 4.12 5.33 -23.28
N GLY A 4 3.72 6.61 -23.36
CA GLY A 4 2.87 7.10 -24.45
C GLY A 4 3.55 7.01 -25.82
N GLU A 5 4.85 7.28 -25.88
CA GLU A 5 5.65 7.10 -27.09
C GLU A 5 5.72 5.62 -27.48
N GLN A 6 5.74 4.73 -26.50
CA GLN A 6 5.77 3.29 -26.72
C GLN A 6 4.46 2.77 -27.32
N ILE A 7 3.31 3.22 -26.81
CA ILE A 7 2.00 2.93 -27.43
C ILE A 7 1.99 3.40 -28.89
N LYS A 8 2.49 4.63 -29.13
CA LYS A 8 2.58 5.19 -30.49
C LYS A 8 3.44 4.31 -31.40
N ASN A 9 4.57 3.82 -30.91
CA ASN A 9 5.46 2.94 -31.68
C ASN A 9 4.80 1.58 -32.00
N ILE A 10 4.10 0.96 -31.04
CA ILE A 10 3.34 -0.27 -31.28
C ILE A 10 2.28 -0.03 -32.36
N ARG A 11 1.50 1.04 -32.22
CA ARG A 11 0.49 1.40 -33.22
C ARG A 11 1.09 1.61 -34.62
N GLN A 12 2.22 2.29 -34.70
CA GLN A 12 2.90 2.56 -35.97
C GLN A 12 3.51 1.31 -36.60
N LYS A 13 4.04 0.37 -35.80
CA LYS A 13 4.52 -0.94 -36.29
C LYS A 13 3.40 -1.74 -36.93
N GLU A 14 2.20 -1.68 -36.36
CA GLU A 14 0.97 -2.29 -36.89
C GLU A 14 0.35 -1.49 -38.06
N LYS A 15 0.92 -0.33 -38.41
CA LYS A 15 0.44 0.58 -39.47
C LYS A 15 -1.00 1.07 -39.27
N LEU A 16 -1.41 1.25 -38.02
CA LEU A 16 -2.78 1.66 -37.67
C LEU A 16 -2.88 3.17 -37.44
N THR A 17 -4.02 3.76 -37.79
CA THR A 17 -4.40 5.09 -37.30
C THR A 17 -4.83 5.03 -35.83
N GLN A 18 -4.86 6.16 -35.12
CA GLN A 18 -5.36 6.19 -33.75
C GLN A 18 -6.80 5.68 -33.64
N GLU A 19 -7.63 5.95 -34.65
CA GLU A 19 -9.01 5.46 -34.74
C GLU A 19 -9.04 3.93 -34.86
N GLN A 20 -8.23 3.36 -35.75
CA GLN A 20 -8.17 1.91 -35.96
C GLN A 20 -7.61 1.17 -34.74
N PHE A 21 -6.61 1.75 -34.08
CA PHE A 21 -6.05 1.21 -32.84
C PHE A 21 -7.09 1.22 -31.72
N ALA A 22 -7.85 2.31 -31.60
CA ALA A 22 -8.92 2.44 -30.63
C ALA A 22 -10.05 1.43 -30.88
N MET A 23 -10.45 1.24 -32.14
CA MET A 23 -11.45 0.24 -32.53
C MET A 23 -11.03 -1.19 -32.15
N LYS A 24 -9.77 -1.56 -32.38
CA LYS A 24 -9.24 -2.89 -32.00
C LYS A 24 -9.26 -3.14 -30.50
N LEU A 25 -9.08 -2.09 -29.70
CA LEU A 25 -9.09 -2.16 -28.23
C LEU A 25 -10.46 -1.85 -27.61
N ASN A 26 -11.48 -1.60 -28.44
CA ASN A 26 -12.82 -1.20 -28.02
C ASN A 26 -12.84 0.02 -27.08
N VAL A 27 -12.05 1.05 -27.42
CA VAL A 27 -12.00 2.33 -26.70
C VAL A 27 -12.22 3.51 -27.65
N SER A 28 -12.35 4.72 -27.10
CA SER A 28 -12.44 5.92 -27.93
C SER A 28 -11.06 6.31 -28.49
N ARG A 29 -11.03 6.90 -29.68
CA ARG A 29 -9.82 7.52 -30.23
C ARG A 29 -9.20 8.53 -29.27
N GLN A 30 -10.02 9.27 -28.52
CA GLN A 30 -9.55 10.22 -27.52
C GLN A 30 -8.75 9.54 -26.39
N ALA A 31 -9.14 8.33 -25.97
CA ALA A 31 -8.38 7.56 -24.98
C ALA A 31 -6.98 7.24 -25.52
N VAL A 32 -6.87 6.71 -26.74
CA VAL A 32 -5.59 6.44 -27.40
C VAL A 32 -4.76 7.71 -27.54
N SER A 33 -5.36 8.81 -27.98
CA SER A 33 -4.68 10.11 -28.05
C SER A 33 -4.20 10.58 -26.67
N ASN A 34 -4.96 10.36 -25.61
CA ASN A 34 -4.55 10.75 -24.26
C ASN A 34 -3.36 9.91 -23.78
N TRP A 35 -3.35 8.60 -24.05
CA TRP A 35 -2.24 7.71 -23.73
C TRP A 35 -0.97 8.10 -24.50
N GLU A 36 -1.07 8.31 -25.82
CA GLU A 36 0.08 8.67 -26.66
C GLU A 36 0.69 10.04 -26.33
N ASN A 37 -0.09 10.92 -25.70
CA ASN A 37 0.36 12.25 -25.27
C ASN A 37 0.57 12.33 -23.75
N ASN A 38 0.67 11.19 -23.05
CA ASN A 38 0.93 11.10 -21.61
C ASN A 38 -0.06 11.87 -20.72
N LYS A 39 -1.29 12.12 -21.20
CA LYS A 39 -2.34 12.79 -20.42
C LYS A 39 -2.91 11.86 -19.34
N ASN A 40 -2.94 10.57 -19.62
CA ASN A 40 -3.29 9.53 -18.67
C ASN A 40 -2.61 8.20 -19.07
N LEU A 41 -2.61 7.25 -18.16
CA LEU A 41 -2.12 5.89 -18.41
C LEU A 41 -3.30 4.92 -18.51
N PRO A 42 -3.25 3.93 -19.41
CA PRO A 42 -4.20 2.82 -19.42
C PRO A 42 -4.11 2.02 -18.10
N ASP A 43 -5.19 1.34 -17.76
CA ASP A 43 -5.21 0.41 -16.63
C ASP A 43 -4.59 -0.95 -16.98
N ILE A 44 -4.41 -1.81 -15.98
CA ILE A 44 -3.78 -3.13 -16.17
C ILE A 44 -4.59 -4.04 -17.10
N GLY A 45 -5.92 -3.94 -17.10
CA GLY A 45 -6.79 -4.74 -17.97
C GLY A 45 -6.61 -4.34 -19.43
N MET A 46 -6.49 -3.05 -19.69
CA MET A 46 -6.18 -2.51 -21.00
C MET A 46 -4.78 -2.91 -21.47
N LEU A 47 -3.79 -2.97 -20.58
CA LEU A 47 -2.45 -3.45 -20.92
C LEU A 47 -2.45 -4.94 -21.31
N ILE A 48 -3.21 -5.78 -20.59
CA ILE A 48 -3.39 -7.19 -20.94
C ILE A 48 -4.08 -7.30 -22.30
N LEU A 49 -5.16 -6.54 -22.52
CA LEU A 49 -5.86 -6.52 -23.81
C LEU A 49 -4.93 -6.11 -24.95
N MET A 50 -4.09 -5.09 -24.77
CA MET A 50 -3.09 -4.69 -25.77
C MET A 50 -2.08 -5.81 -26.05
N SER A 51 -1.60 -6.48 -25.00
CA SER A 51 -0.69 -7.63 -25.11
C SER A 51 -1.31 -8.74 -25.95
N ASP A 52 -2.58 -9.08 -25.71
CA ASP A 52 -3.32 -10.12 -26.43
C ASP A 52 -3.66 -9.71 -27.88
N VAL A 53 -4.14 -8.48 -28.09
CA VAL A 53 -4.58 -8.00 -29.41
C VAL A 53 -3.41 -7.84 -30.38
N PHE A 54 -2.27 -7.35 -29.89
CA PHE A 54 -1.09 -7.09 -30.72
C PHE A 54 -0.02 -8.17 -30.60
N GLN A 55 -0.28 -9.24 -29.84
CA GLN A 55 0.61 -10.39 -29.68
C GLN A 55 2.03 -9.98 -29.25
N ILE A 56 2.12 -9.00 -28.33
CA ILE A 56 3.36 -8.52 -27.74
C ILE A 56 3.42 -8.94 -26.28
N SER A 57 4.62 -9.15 -25.73
CA SER A 57 4.74 -9.46 -24.31
C SER A 57 4.35 -8.25 -23.45
N LEU A 58 3.67 -8.51 -22.33
CA LEU A 58 3.34 -7.46 -21.36
C LEU A 58 4.59 -6.79 -20.79
N ASP A 59 5.68 -7.55 -20.63
CA ASP A 59 6.98 -7.03 -20.21
C ASP A 59 7.54 -6.02 -21.22
N TYR A 60 7.51 -6.36 -22.51
CA TYR A 60 7.86 -5.43 -23.57
C TYR A 60 6.95 -4.21 -23.50
N LEU A 61 5.62 -4.36 -23.44
CA LEU A 61 4.67 -3.25 -23.39
C LEU A 61 4.89 -2.29 -22.22
N ILE A 62 5.15 -2.82 -21.01
CA ILE A 62 5.28 -2.00 -19.80
C ILE A 62 6.66 -1.35 -19.72
N LYS A 63 7.74 -2.09 -20.00
CA LYS A 63 9.12 -1.59 -19.86
C LYS A 63 9.60 -0.86 -21.10
N GLY A 64 9.26 -1.34 -22.28
CA GLY A 64 9.82 -0.83 -23.53
C GLY A 64 11.32 -1.06 -23.63
N GLU A 65 12.00 -0.18 -24.36
CA GLU A 65 13.46 -0.23 -24.54
C GLU A 65 14.24 0.36 -23.34
N ASN A 66 13.58 1.18 -22.51
CA ASN A 66 14.17 1.75 -21.31
C ASN A 66 13.45 1.15 -20.11
N GLU A 67 14.12 0.30 -19.33
CA GLU A 67 13.51 -0.47 -18.22
C GLU A 67 12.73 0.36 -17.18
N MET A 68 12.84 1.69 -17.20
CA MET A 68 12.15 2.64 -16.33
C MET A 68 11.43 3.71 -17.15
N ASN A 69 10.09 3.72 -17.13
CA ASN A 69 9.22 4.76 -17.69
C ASN A 69 8.07 5.08 -16.70
N ASN A 70 7.21 6.05 -17.03
CA ASN A 70 6.11 6.47 -16.14
C ASN A 70 5.10 5.36 -15.80
N MET A 71 4.91 4.37 -16.66
CA MET A 71 4.07 3.20 -16.39
C MET A 71 4.75 2.25 -15.41
N THR A 72 6.04 1.92 -15.62
CA THR A 72 6.83 1.12 -14.69
C THR A 72 6.89 1.77 -13.31
N GLU A 73 7.10 3.10 -13.26
CA GLU A 73 7.11 3.87 -12.02
C GLU A 73 5.75 3.79 -11.31
N LYS A 74 4.65 3.95 -12.04
CA LYS A 74 3.29 3.80 -11.48
C LYS A 74 3.06 2.41 -10.91
N VAL A 75 3.42 1.34 -11.62
CA VAL A 75 3.26 -0.05 -11.12
C VAL A 75 4.06 -0.27 -9.84
N ILE A 76 5.31 0.20 -9.79
CA ILE A 76 6.16 0.09 -8.59
C ILE A 76 5.55 0.90 -7.44
N LYS A 77 5.09 2.12 -7.70
CA LYS A 77 4.49 3.01 -6.70
C LYS A 77 3.21 2.40 -6.13
N ASP A 78 2.26 1.98 -6.98
CA ASP A 78 1.00 1.36 -6.57
C ASP A 78 1.25 0.11 -5.72
N GLY A 79 2.21 -0.72 -6.11
CA GLY A 79 2.63 -1.90 -5.34
C GLY A 79 3.21 -1.54 -3.97
N SER A 80 4.06 -0.52 -3.91
CA SER A 80 4.67 -0.05 -2.65
C SER A 80 3.66 0.60 -1.70
N GLU A 81 2.72 1.39 -2.23
CA GLU A 81 1.65 2.04 -1.45
C GLU A 81 0.68 1.01 -0.88
N THR A 82 0.30 0.01 -1.69
CA THR A 82 -0.55 -1.11 -1.23
C THR A 82 0.12 -1.89 -0.10
N ARG A 83 1.41 -2.20 -0.23
CA ARG A 83 2.17 -2.92 0.81
C ARG A 83 2.25 -2.10 2.10
N ARG A 84 2.52 -0.81 2.00
CA ARG A 84 2.57 0.09 3.15
C ARG A 84 1.21 0.22 3.82
N ALA A 85 0.12 0.32 3.07
CA ALA A 85 -1.23 0.36 3.62
C ALA A 85 -1.56 -0.92 4.40
N LYS A 86 -1.19 -2.09 3.87
CA LYS A 86 -1.32 -3.37 4.58
C LYS A 86 -0.51 -3.40 5.88
N TYR A 87 0.74 -2.97 5.85
CA TYR A 87 1.58 -2.89 7.06
C TYR A 87 0.96 -1.97 8.11
N ASN A 88 0.54 -0.76 7.72
CA ASN A 88 -0.09 0.20 8.62
C ASN A 88 -1.40 -0.34 9.22
N MET A 89 -2.21 -1.05 8.44
CA MET A 89 -3.42 -1.71 8.93
C MET A 89 -3.11 -2.78 9.97
N VAL A 90 -2.15 -3.68 9.68
CA VAL A 90 -1.75 -4.75 10.60
C VAL A 90 -1.18 -4.19 11.91
N CYS A 91 -0.26 -3.22 11.83
CA CYS A 91 0.30 -2.56 13.01
C CYS A 91 -0.76 -1.86 13.86
N SER A 92 -1.75 -1.22 13.23
CA SER A 92 -2.85 -0.56 13.95
C SER A 92 -3.74 -1.58 14.67
N ILE A 93 -4.05 -2.71 14.04
CA ILE A 93 -4.84 -3.78 14.67
C ILE A 93 -4.10 -4.36 15.87
N ILE A 94 -2.82 -4.70 15.71
CA ILE A 94 -1.99 -5.21 16.81
C ILE A 94 -1.87 -4.17 17.94
N GLY A 95 -1.66 -2.90 17.58
CA GLY A 95 -1.59 -1.81 18.54
C GLY A 95 -2.87 -1.62 19.34
N SER A 96 -4.03 -1.62 18.68
CA SER A 96 -5.35 -1.57 19.34
C SER A 96 -5.56 -2.75 20.28
N PHE A 97 -5.19 -3.96 19.86
CA PHE A 97 -5.31 -5.16 20.68
C PHE A 97 -4.43 -5.10 21.94
N LEU A 98 -3.19 -4.64 21.80
CA LEU A 98 -2.27 -4.47 22.94
C LEU A 98 -2.78 -3.42 23.94
N ILE A 99 -3.32 -2.30 23.46
CA ILE A 99 -3.92 -1.29 24.35
C ILE A 99 -5.12 -1.87 25.08
N LEU A 100 -6.01 -2.58 24.38
CA LEU A 100 -7.19 -3.19 24.99
C LEU A 100 -6.81 -4.19 26.08
N ILE A 101 -5.87 -5.11 25.80
CA ILE A 101 -5.35 -6.05 26.79
C ILE A 101 -4.72 -5.32 27.96
N GLY A 102 -3.89 -4.32 27.70
CA GLY A 102 -3.24 -3.54 28.75
C GLY A 102 -4.23 -2.88 29.70
N ILE A 103 -5.29 -2.27 29.16
CA ILE A 103 -6.38 -1.68 29.96
C ILE A 103 -7.12 -2.76 30.76
N ILE A 104 -7.43 -3.91 30.16
CA ILE A 104 -8.08 -5.03 30.86
C ILE A 104 -7.22 -5.51 32.02
N LEU A 105 -5.90 -5.68 31.84
CA LEU A 105 -5.00 -6.12 32.91
C LEU A 105 -4.97 -5.14 34.08
N LEU A 106 -4.92 -3.84 33.78
CA LEU A 106 -4.95 -2.79 34.81
C LEU A 106 -6.29 -2.75 35.54
N PHE A 107 -7.40 -2.96 34.82
CA PHE A 107 -8.73 -3.06 35.41
C PHE A 107 -8.86 -4.28 36.34
N VAL A 108 -8.38 -5.45 35.88
CA VAL A 108 -8.34 -6.68 36.70
C VAL A 108 -7.49 -6.47 37.95
N LYS A 109 -6.35 -5.78 37.86
CA LYS A 109 -5.57 -5.39 39.05
C LYS A 109 -6.38 -4.52 40.00
N GLY A 110 -7.14 -3.56 39.48
CA GLY A 110 -7.98 -2.67 40.29
C GLY A 110 -9.06 -3.41 41.09
N LEU A 111 -9.49 -4.58 40.62
CA LEU A 111 -10.48 -5.43 41.28
C LEU A 111 -9.87 -6.58 42.09
N SER A 112 -8.57 -6.86 41.95
CA SER A 112 -7.95 -7.98 42.65
C SER A 112 -7.89 -7.71 44.15
N VAL A 113 -8.38 -8.65 44.94
CA VAL A 113 -8.33 -8.58 46.41
C VAL A 113 -6.90 -8.84 46.88
N GLU A 114 -6.42 -7.97 47.76
CA GLU A 114 -5.12 -8.06 48.42
C GLU A 114 -5.37 -8.50 49.87
N TYR A 115 -4.61 -9.49 50.37
CA TYR A 115 -4.75 -9.97 51.74
C TYR A 115 -3.42 -10.41 52.34
N ILE A 116 -3.36 -10.46 53.67
CA ILE A 116 -2.20 -10.91 54.44
C ILE A 116 -2.54 -12.28 55.04
N ASP A 117 -1.67 -13.26 54.84
CA ASP A 117 -1.86 -14.60 55.41
C ASP A 117 -1.48 -14.65 56.91
N ALA A 118 -1.70 -15.80 57.54
CA ALA A 118 -1.41 -16.00 58.96
C ALA A 118 0.10 -15.89 59.30
N GLN A 119 0.96 -15.95 58.30
CA GLN A 119 2.41 -15.84 58.40
C GLN A 119 2.88 -14.39 58.16
N GLY A 120 1.97 -13.46 57.87
CA GLY A 120 2.27 -12.06 57.61
C GLY A 120 2.68 -11.76 56.17
N VAL A 121 2.52 -12.70 55.23
CA VAL A 121 2.88 -12.50 53.82
C VAL A 121 1.71 -11.87 53.08
N LEU A 122 1.99 -10.79 52.34
CA LEU A 122 1.03 -10.13 51.45
C LEU A 122 0.91 -10.90 50.14
N HIS A 123 -0.31 -11.32 49.80
CA HIS A 123 -0.62 -11.94 48.52
C HIS A 123 -1.32 -10.93 47.62
N GLU A 124 -0.62 -10.49 46.57
CA GLU A 124 -1.12 -9.52 45.58
C GLU A 124 -0.66 -9.87 44.16
N ASN A 125 -1.46 -9.46 43.16
CA ASN A 125 -1.13 -9.66 41.75
C ASN A 125 -0.30 -8.50 41.18
N PHE A 126 0.82 -8.17 41.85
CA PHE A 126 1.65 -7.01 41.52
C PHE A 126 2.10 -7.00 40.05
N PHE A 127 2.35 -8.17 39.46
CA PHE A 127 2.83 -8.33 38.07
C PHE A 127 1.85 -7.77 37.01
N LEU A 128 0.56 -7.63 37.31
CA LEU A 128 -0.43 -7.10 36.37
C LEU A 128 -0.19 -5.63 36.02
N VAL A 129 0.39 -4.85 36.94
CA VAL A 129 0.67 -3.42 36.74
C VAL A 129 1.75 -3.20 35.67
N PRO A 130 2.99 -3.72 35.82
CA PRO A 130 4.03 -3.49 34.81
C PRO A 130 3.68 -4.12 33.47
N ILE A 131 3.01 -5.29 33.44
CA ILE A 131 2.59 -5.92 32.18
C ILE A 131 1.50 -5.09 31.50
N GLY A 132 0.50 -4.61 32.25
CA GLY A 132 -0.56 -3.75 31.73
C GLY A 132 -0.01 -2.48 31.10
N PHE A 133 0.88 -1.76 31.80
CA PHE A 133 1.54 -0.58 31.24
C PHE A 133 2.39 -0.91 30.02
N LEU A 134 3.17 -2.00 30.04
CA LEU A 134 3.98 -2.42 28.89
C LEU A 134 3.12 -2.69 27.65
N CYS A 135 1.96 -3.33 27.80
CA CYS A 135 1.00 -3.54 26.71
C CYS A 135 0.42 -2.22 26.18
N VAL A 136 0.04 -1.28 27.06
CA VAL A 136 -0.46 0.03 26.61
C VAL A 136 0.63 0.82 25.88
N PHE A 137 1.83 0.91 26.44
CA PHE A 137 2.94 1.67 25.83
C PHE A 137 3.37 1.07 24.49
N SER A 138 3.51 -0.26 24.40
CA SER A 138 3.84 -0.92 23.13
C SER A 138 2.77 -0.67 22.05
N GLY A 139 1.49 -0.68 22.43
CA GLY A 139 0.40 -0.32 21.54
C GLY A 139 0.47 1.14 21.06
N LEU A 140 0.74 2.09 21.96
CA LEU A 140 0.94 3.51 21.60
C LEU A 140 2.13 3.73 20.66
N ILE A 141 3.25 3.03 20.89
CA ILE A 141 4.43 3.09 20.01
C ILE A 141 4.09 2.62 18.59
N SER A 142 3.24 1.59 18.46
CA SER A 142 2.75 1.13 17.15
C SER A 142 2.04 2.26 16.40
N PHE A 143 1.13 3.00 17.06
CA PHE A 143 0.43 4.13 16.46
C PHE A 143 1.36 5.28 16.09
N ILE A 144 2.34 5.61 16.93
CA ILE A 144 3.35 6.63 16.62
C ILE A 144 4.13 6.24 15.37
N THR A 145 4.53 4.97 15.27
CA THR A 145 5.27 4.47 14.11
C THR A 145 4.45 4.57 12.83
N VAL A 146 3.18 4.15 12.86
CA VAL A 146 2.25 4.29 11.72
C VAL A 146 2.02 5.77 11.35
N GLY A 147 1.94 6.65 12.34
CA GLY A 147 1.82 8.10 12.13
C GLY A 147 3.03 8.68 11.40
N ILE A 148 4.24 8.39 11.91
CA ILE A 148 5.51 8.86 11.32
C ILE A 148 5.68 8.35 9.90
N THR A 149 5.47 7.05 9.64
CA THR A 149 5.61 6.49 8.28
C THR A 149 4.63 7.12 7.30
N THR A 150 3.44 7.48 7.77
CA THR A 150 2.43 8.14 6.95
C THR A 150 2.81 9.58 6.63
N ILE A 151 3.30 10.33 7.60
CA ILE A 151 3.79 11.69 7.40
C ILE A 151 4.96 11.69 6.40
N ILE A 152 5.98 10.85 6.61
CA ILE A 152 7.15 10.75 5.73
C ILE A 152 6.73 10.44 4.29
N SER A 153 5.80 9.50 4.09
CA SER A 153 5.31 9.17 2.75
C SER A 153 4.63 10.35 2.04
N LYS A 154 3.87 11.16 2.80
CA LYS A 154 3.16 12.32 2.25
C LYS A 154 4.12 13.43 1.86
N PHE A 155 5.22 13.59 2.59
CA PHE A 155 6.32 14.49 2.21
C PHE A 155 7.06 13.98 0.98
N LYS A 156 7.38 12.69 0.91
CA LYS A 156 8.05 12.10 -0.27
C LYS A 156 7.21 12.26 -1.55
N ASN A 157 5.91 12.02 -1.47
CA ASN A 157 4.99 12.18 -2.61
C ASN A 157 4.74 13.64 -3.02
N ARG A 158 5.08 14.63 -2.17
CA ARG A 158 4.97 16.07 -2.49
C ARG A 158 6.21 16.62 -3.19
N ASN A 159 7.35 15.98 -3.01
CA ASN A 159 8.66 16.41 -3.53
C ASN A 159 9.08 15.61 -4.78
N SER A 160 8.20 14.76 -5.32
CA SER A 160 8.36 13.97 -6.54
C SER A 160 7.28 14.36 -7.53
#